data_AF-A0A965PLD0-F1
#
_entry.id   AF-A0A965PLD0-F1
#
_cell.length_a   1.000
_cell.length_b   1.000
_cell.length_c   1.000
_cell.angle_alpha   90.00
_cell.angle_beta   90.00
_cell.angle_gamma   90.00
#
_symmetry.space_group_name_H-M   'P 1'
#
loop_
_entity.id
_entity.type
_entity.pdbx_description
1 polymer ?
#
loop_
_entity_poly.entity_id
_entity_poly.type
_entity_poly.pdbx_seq_one_letter_code
_entity_poly.pdbx_strand_id
1 'polypeptide(L)'
;MSDYSLVEWVDPPIFNPKRERCIIGQPVQENDVWKTHWEIILIPDSEEATKVRAQRTQLLKDSDWTQVADAPVDKTAWAAYRQALRDVPSQGGFPWDIQWPVKP
;
A
#
# COMPACT_ATOMS: atom_id res chain seq x y z
N MET A 1 8.43 41.94 14.82
CA MET A 1 8.15 41.54 13.43
C MET A 1 8.63 40.12 13.30
N SER A 2 7.76 39.17 12.98
CA SER A 2 8.20 37.78 12.79
C SER A 2 9.12 37.75 11.57
N ASP A 3 10.39 37.42 11.79
CA ASP A 3 11.34 37.12 10.71
C ASP A 3 10.83 35.88 9.98
N TYR A 4 10.20 36.10 8.82
CA TYR A 4 9.95 35.04 7.87
C TYR A 4 11.25 34.81 7.10
N SER A 5 12.15 34.00 7.66
CA SER A 5 13.29 33.46 6.91
C SER A 5 12.73 32.68 5.73
N LEU A 6 12.90 33.19 4.51
CA LEU A 6 12.36 32.57 3.31
C LEU A 6 13.10 31.24 3.09
N VAL A 7 12.40 30.13 3.30
CA VAL A 7 12.93 28.81 2.96
C VAL A 7 12.87 28.66 1.45
N GLU A 8 14.03 28.51 0.83
CA GLU A 8 14.14 28.23 -0.60
C GLU A 8 13.63 26.82 -0.88
N TRP A 9 12.75 26.71 -1.88
CA TRP A 9 12.23 25.43 -2.31
C TRP A 9 13.29 24.68 -3.13
N VAL A 10 13.44 23.40 -2.81
CA VAL A 10 14.27 22.43 -3.51
C VAL A 10 13.36 21.30 -3.98
N ASP A 11 13.55 20.88 -5.22
CA ASP A 11 12.83 19.74 -5.79
C ASP A 11 12.92 18.49 -4.89
N PRO A 12 11.81 17.76 -4.69
CA PRO A 12 11.86 16.48 -3.98
C PRO A 12 12.74 15.48 -4.73
N PRO A 13 13.51 14.64 -4.01
CA PRO A 13 14.34 13.62 -4.61
C PRO A 13 13.47 12.55 -5.31
N ILE A 14 14.05 11.88 -6.30
CA ILE A 14 13.42 10.72 -6.93
C ILE A 14 13.40 9.57 -5.90
N PHE A 15 12.24 8.96 -5.70
CA PHE A 15 12.05 7.84 -4.78
C PHE A 15 11.11 6.78 -5.41
N ASN A 16 11.09 5.58 -4.84
CA ASN A 16 10.21 4.50 -5.28
C ASN A 16 8.87 4.55 -4.51
N PRO A 17 7.77 5.04 -5.11
CA PRO A 17 6.50 5.19 -4.40
C PRO A 17 5.86 3.87 -3.97
N LYS A 18 6.36 2.72 -4.48
CA LYS A 18 5.91 1.41 -4.02
C LYS A 18 6.52 1.02 -2.68
N ARG A 19 7.73 1.48 -2.34
CA ARG A 19 8.49 1.03 -1.16
C ARG A 19 8.84 2.15 -0.20
N GLU A 20 8.71 3.39 -0.65
CA GLU A 20 9.22 4.58 0.04
C GLU A 20 8.18 5.69 0.05
N ARG A 21 8.31 6.60 1.01
CA ARG A 21 7.59 7.87 1.09
C ARG A 21 8.59 9.01 1.18
N CYS A 22 8.32 10.08 0.46
CA CYS A 22 9.03 11.35 0.59
C CYS A 22 8.24 12.25 1.54
N ILE A 23 8.84 12.64 2.66
CA ILE A 23 8.25 13.53 3.67
C ILE A 23 9.08 14.80 3.79
N ILE A 24 8.45 15.89 4.25
CA ILE A 24 9.15 17.14 4.55
C ILE A 24 9.89 16.97 5.88
N GLY A 25 11.22 17.06 5.83
CA GLY A 25 12.09 17.04 6.99
C GLY A 25 12.38 18.43 7.55
N GLN A 26 13.28 18.50 8.51
CA GLN A 26 13.77 19.79 9.03
C GLN A 26 14.53 20.52 7.92
N PRO A 27 14.25 21.82 7.66
CA PRO A 27 14.96 22.57 6.64
C PRO A 27 16.45 22.60 6.97
N VAL A 28 17.30 22.59 5.95
CA VAL A 28 18.76 22.59 6.10
C VAL A 28 19.27 23.99 5.77
N GLN A 29 20.19 24.52 6.58
CA GLN A 29 20.83 25.80 6.33
C GLN A 29 22.10 25.59 5.50
N GLU A 30 22.17 26.23 4.33
CA GLU A 30 23.33 26.20 3.43
C GLU A 30 23.65 27.62 2.98
N ASN A 31 24.88 28.10 3.25
CA ASN A 31 25.33 29.46 2.90
C ASN A 31 24.35 30.57 3.37
N ASP A 32 23.95 30.51 4.65
CA ASP A 32 22.97 31.42 5.27
C ASP A 32 21.55 31.39 4.68
N VAL A 33 21.25 30.49 3.74
CA VAL A 33 19.91 30.26 3.19
C VAL A 33 19.31 28.99 3.76
N TRP A 34 18.09 29.06 4.25
CA TRP A 34 17.31 27.88 4.63
C TRP A 34 16.72 27.24 3.38
N LYS A 35 16.89 25.93 3.23
CA LYS A 35 16.35 25.18 2.10
C LYS A 35 15.39 24.10 2.59
N THR A 36 14.36 23.82 1.80
CA THR A 36 13.48 22.68 2.08
C THR A 36 14.29 21.40 2.05
N HIS A 37 14.00 20.51 2.99
CA HIS A 37 14.64 19.21 3.07
C HIS A 37 13.60 18.11 2.94
N TRP A 38 13.96 17.06 2.22
CA TRP A 38 13.11 15.91 1.98
C TRP A 38 13.76 14.66 2.55
N GLU A 39 13.00 13.93 3.34
CA GLU A 39 13.42 12.65 3.89
C GLU A 39 12.70 11.52 3.15
N ILE A 40 13.45 10.52 2.69
CA ILE A 40 12.91 9.31 2.10
C ILE A 40 12.85 8.25 3.20
N ILE A 41 11.65 7.80 3.54
CA ILE A 41 11.40 6.75 4.53
C ILE A 41 10.87 5.50 3.86
N LEU A 42 11.28 4.32 4.35
CA LEU A 42 10.71 3.06 3.91
C LEU A 42 9.27 2.91 4.44
N ILE A 43 8.40 2.37 3.60
CA ILE A 43 7.06 1.93 4.02
C ILE A 43 7.24 0.63 4.81
N PRO A 44 6.75 0.55 6.06
CA PRO A 44 6.85 -0.68 6.84
C PRO A 44 6.05 -1.82 6.21
N ASP A 45 6.58 -3.05 6.26
CA ASP A 45 5.87 -4.25 5.80
C ASP A 45 4.50 -4.41 6.48
N SER A 46 4.37 -3.99 7.73
CA SER A 46 3.10 -4.04 8.47
C SER A 46 2.02 -3.14 7.87
N GLU A 47 2.40 -1.99 7.29
CA GLU A 47 1.47 -1.07 6.64
C GLU A 47 0.95 -1.68 5.35
N GLU A 48 1.85 -2.19 4.51
CA GLU A 48 1.46 -2.83 3.25
C GLU A 48 0.66 -4.12 3.50
N ALA A 49 1.08 -4.93 4.48
CA ALA A 49 0.35 -6.12 4.90
C ALA A 49 -1.08 -5.78 5.34
N THR A 50 -1.30 -4.61 5.95
CA THR A 50 -2.64 -4.14 6.33
C THR A 50 -3.49 -3.83 5.09
N LYS A 51 -2.93 -3.13 4.10
CA LYS A 51 -3.62 -2.81 2.84
C LYS A 51 -4.01 -4.07 2.08
N VAL A 52 -3.08 -5.01 1.94
CA VAL A 52 -3.32 -6.29 1.28
C VAL A 52 -4.40 -7.10 2.00
N ARG A 53 -4.34 -7.19 3.33
CA ARG A 53 -5.38 -7.91 4.11
C ARG A 53 -6.74 -7.24 3.95
N ALA A 54 -6.80 -5.92 3.86
CA ALA A 54 -8.04 -5.19 3.59
C ALA A 54 -8.59 -5.53 2.19
N GLN A 55 -7.74 -5.54 1.16
CA GLN A 55 -8.13 -5.95 -0.20
C GLN A 55 -8.66 -7.39 -0.22
N ARG A 56 -7.96 -8.33 0.43
CA ARG A 56 -8.43 -9.72 0.59
C ARG A 56 -9.81 -9.78 1.24
N THR A 57 -10.00 -9.05 2.34
CA THR A 57 -11.29 -9.01 3.05
C THR A 57 -12.40 -8.46 2.15
N GLN A 58 -12.11 -7.42 1.35
CA GLN A 58 -13.07 -6.89 0.39
C GLN A 58 -13.42 -7.91 -0.70
N LEU A 59 -12.44 -8.60 -1.28
CA LEU A 59 -12.67 -9.63 -2.30
C LEU A 59 -13.46 -10.83 -1.76
N LEU A 60 -13.24 -11.20 -0.50
CA LEU A 60 -14.05 -12.20 0.20
C LEU A 60 -15.49 -11.69 0.41
N LYS A 61 -15.68 -10.43 0.80
CA LYS A 61 -17.01 -9.85 0.94
C LYS A 61 -17.76 -9.81 -0.40
N ASP A 62 -17.09 -9.41 -1.47
CA ASP A 62 -17.68 -9.30 -2.81
C ASP A 62 -18.08 -10.65 -3.40
N SER A 63 -17.46 -11.74 -2.95
CA SER A 63 -17.74 -13.10 -3.38
C SER A 63 -18.62 -13.87 -2.39
N ASP A 64 -19.11 -13.23 -1.33
CA ASP A 64 -19.83 -13.93 -0.26
C ASP A 64 -21.17 -14.51 -0.73
N TRP A 65 -21.89 -13.77 -1.58
CA TRP A 65 -23.14 -14.22 -2.18
C TRP A 65 -23.01 -15.51 -2.98
N THR A 66 -21.81 -15.91 -3.41
CA THR A 66 -21.60 -17.15 -4.19
C THR A 66 -21.66 -18.41 -3.32
N GLN A 67 -21.66 -18.25 -1.99
CA GLN A 67 -21.60 -19.34 -1.03
C GLN A 67 -22.99 -19.80 -0.56
N VAL A 68 -24.06 -19.07 -0.92
CA VAL A 68 -25.42 -19.47 -0.55
C VAL A 68 -25.86 -20.70 -1.35
N ALA A 69 -26.76 -21.50 -0.76
CA ALA A 69 -27.15 -22.79 -1.31
C ALA A 69 -27.85 -22.69 -2.67
N ASP A 70 -28.52 -21.57 -2.92
CA ASP A 70 -29.29 -21.24 -4.12
C ASP A 70 -28.52 -20.42 -5.17
N ALA A 71 -27.24 -20.10 -4.92
CA ALA A 71 -26.44 -19.32 -5.86
C ALA A 71 -26.30 -20.03 -7.23
N PRO A 72 -26.66 -19.38 -8.34
CA PRO A 72 -26.58 -19.96 -9.68
C PRO A 72 -25.16 -19.85 -10.27
N VAL A 73 -24.17 -20.40 -9.57
CA VAL A 73 -22.74 -20.33 -9.94
C VAL A 73 -22.03 -21.67 -9.76
N ASP A 74 -20.85 -21.82 -10.34
CA ASP A 74 -19.97 -22.95 -10.04
C ASP A 74 -19.39 -22.82 -8.62
N LYS A 75 -20.03 -23.50 -7.67
CA LYS A 75 -19.64 -23.47 -6.25
C LYS A 75 -18.22 -23.97 -6.01
N THR A 76 -17.75 -24.93 -6.80
CA THR A 76 -16.40 -25.48 -6.65
C THR A 76 -15.36 -24.44 -7.07
N ALA A 77 -15.58 -23.78 -8.22
CA ALA A 77 -14.70 -22.72 -8.69
C ALA A 77 -14.66 -21.53 -7.70
N TRP A 78 -15.82 -21.11 -7.18
CA TRP A 78 -15.88 -20.02 -6.20
C TRP A 78 -15.29 -20.39 -4.84
N ALA A 79 -15.43 -21.64 -4.39
CA ALA A 79 -14.77 -22.13 -3.18
C ALA A 79 -13.24 -22.10 -3.34
N ALA A 80 -12.72 -22.56 -4.48
CA ALA A 80 -11.28 -22.52 -4.78
C ALA A 80 -10.75 -21.08 -4.82
N TYR A 81 -11.45 -20.17 -5.50
CA TYR A 81 -11.11 -18.74 -5.54
C TYR A 81 -11.05 -18.14 -4.13
N ARG A 82 -12.06 -18.39 -3.29
CA ARG A 82 -12.09 -17.87 -1.91
C ARG A 82 -11.02 -18.48 -1.02
N GLN A 83 -10.67 -19.74 -1.23
CA GLN A 83 -9.54 -20.37 -0.53
C GLN A 83 -8.23 -19.69 -0.92
N ALA A 84 -7.97 -19.50 -2.22
CA ALA A 84 -6.79 -18.80 -2.70
C ALA A 84 -6.69 -17.37 -2.15
N LEU A 85 -7.82 -16.65 -1.99
CA LEU A 85 -7.83 -15.35 -1.31
C LEU A 85 -7.38 -15.46 0.16
N ARG A 86 -7.85 -16.46 0.91
CA ARG A 86 -7.46 -16.64 2.32
C ARG A 86 -5.97 -16.95 2.46
N ASP A 87 -5.40 -17.62 1.48
CA ASP A 87 -4.00 -18.04 1.45
C ASP A 87 -3.03 -16.94 0.99
N VAL A 88 -3.53 -15.76 0.57
CA VAL A 88 -2.70 -14.60 0.18
C VAL A 88 -1.61 -14.24 1.19
N PRO A 89 -1.86 -14.16 2.52
CA PRO A 89 -0.81 -13.86 3.50
C PRO A 89 0.29 -14.92 3.62
N SER A 90 0.08 -16.11 3.05
CA SER A 90 1.04 -17.21 3.03
C SER A 90 1.88 -17.25 1.76
N GLN A 91 1.63 -16.36 0.79
CA GLN A 91 2.44 -16.25 -0.42
C GLN A 91 3.85 -15.72 -0.10
N GLY A 92 4.87 -16.25 -0.78
CA GLY A 92 6.27 -15.88 -0.53
C GLY A 92 6.63 -14.42 -0.81
N GLY A 93 5.83 -13.71 -1.63
CA GLY A 93 6.02 -12.30 -1.93
C GLY A 93 5.22 -11.35 -1.04
N PHE A 94 4.43 -11.86 -0.09
CA PHE A 94 3.63 -11.02 0.81
C PHE A 94 4.53 -10.08 1.64
N PRO A 95 4.19 -8.78 1.78
CA PRO A 95 2.98 -8.12 1.28
C PRO A 95 3.16 -7.42 -0.09
N TRP A 96 4.33 -7.48 -0.71
CA TRP A 96 4.70 -6.59 -1.82
C TRP A 96 4.46 -7.16 -3.22
N ASP A 97 4.57 -8.48 -3.37
CA ASP A 97 4.39 -9.20 -4.63
C ASP A 97 3.37 -10.31 -4.42
N ILE A 98 2.15 -10.06 -4.87
CA ILE A 98 0.99 -10.89 -4.58
C ILE A 98 0.32 -11.27 -5.88
N GLN A 99 0.12 -12.56 -6.04
CA GLN A 99 -0.66 -13.13 -7.13
C GLN A 99 -2.10 -13.27 -6.66
N TRP A 100 -2.94 -12.32 -7.06
CA TRP A 100 -4.38 -12.37 -6.76
C TRP A 100 -5.06 -13.40 -7.66
N PRO A 101 -5.91 -14.28 -7.10
CA PRO A 101 -6.65 -15.24 -7.90
C PRO A 101 -7.63 -14.50 -8.82
N VAL A 102 -7.88 -15.07 -10.00
CA VAL A 102 -8.87 -14.55 -10.96
C VAL A 102 -10.25 -15.07 -10.57
N LYS A 103 -11.25 -14.18 -10.58
CA LYS A 103 -12.64 -14.55 -10.31
C LYS A 103 -13.14 -15.54 -11.38
N PRO A 104 -13.89 -16.59 -11.00
CA PRO A 104 -14.57 -17.48 -11.95
C PRO A 104 -15.60 -16.78 -12.83
#